data_AF-A0A6B3LE64-F1
#
_entry.id   AF-A0A6B3LE64-F1
#
_cell.length_a   1.000
_cell.length_b   1.000
_cell.length_c   1.000
_cell.angle_alpha   90.00
_cell.angle_beta   90.00
_cell.angle_gamma   90.00
#
_symmetry.space_group_name_H-M   'P 1'
#
loop_
_entity.id
_entity.type
_entity.pdbx_description
1 polymer ?
#
loop_
_entity_poly.entity_id
_entity_poly.type
_entity_poly.pdbx_seq_one_letter_code
_entity_poly.pdbx_strand_id
1 'polypeptide(L)'
;MKYWLMKSEPDVFSFDDLKACKNQTEPWDGIRNYQARNFMRDEMKVGDLVLFYHSNTKPPGVAGIARIVKEAYPDHTSWDPKSKYFDEKSSADNPRWLMVDVQWVAEFPNYVSLDDLKADSEEGGPLDGLLVTRRGSRLSITPVEEKHFLRICELGGIDAASL
;
A
#
# COMPACT_ATOMS: atom_id res chain seq x y z
N MET A 1 12.68 4.33 9.63
CA MET A 1 11.96 3.82 8.45
C MET A 1 10.77 3.03 8.96
N LYS A 2 9.59 3.23 8.40
CA LYS A 2 8.39 2.43 8.67
C LYS A 2 8.07 1.58 7.43
N TYR A 3 7.25 0.56 7.67
CA TYR A 3 6.78 -0.35 6.64
C TYR A 3 5.26 -0.29 6.56
N TRP A 4 4.75 -0.38 5.34
CA TRP A 4 3.34 -0.21 5.03
C TRP A 4 2.85 -1.33 4.13
N LEU A 5 1.56 -1.63 4.19
CA LEU A 5 0.86 -2.41 3.18
C LEU A 5 -0.20 -1.51 2.56
N MET A 6 -0.15 -1.36 1.23
CA MET A 6 -1.05 -0.49 0.47
C MET A 6 -1.73 -1.31 -0.62
N LYS A 7 -3.07 -1.30 -0.61
CA LYS A 7 -3.90 -2.13 -1.49
C LYS A 7 -4.25 -1.38 -2.76
N SER A 8 -4.06 -2.05 -3.90
CA SER A 8 -4.56 -1.62 -5.21
C SER A 8 -5.26 -2.80 -5.89
N GLU A 9 -6.25 -2.53 -6.72
CA GLU A 9 -6.89 -3.55 -7.55
C GLU A 9 -6.12 -3.66 -8.87
N PRO A 10 -5.57 -4.82 -9.24
CA PRO A 10 -4.69 -4.93 -10.41
C PRO A 10 -5.42 -4.65 -11.74
N ASP A 11 -6.74 -4.83 -11.80
CA ASP A 11 -7.55 -4.47 -12.97
C ASP A 11 -7.71 -2.95 -13.14
N VAL A 12 -7.39 -2.16 -12.09
CA VAL A 12 -7.45 -0.69 -12.10
C VAL A 12 -6.04 -0.09 -12.16
N PHE A 13 -5.14 -0.59 -11.32
CA PHE A 13 -3.73 -0.18 -11.25
C PHE A 13 -2.89 -1.29 -10.60
N SER A 14 -2.19 -2.05 -11.43
CA SER A 14 -1.31 -3.15 -11.03
C SER A 14 0.09 -2.67 -10.60
N PHE A 15 0.92 -3.60 -10.14
CA PHE A 15 2.30 -3.29 -9.80
C PHE A 15 3.17 -3.08 -11.06
N ASP A 16 2.81 -3.75 -12.16
CA ASP A 16 3.42 -3.54 -13.47
C ASP A 16 3.06 -2.17 -14.06
N ASP A 17 1.84 -1.68 -13.80
CA ASP A 17 1.47 -0.32 -14.20
C ASP A 17 2.35 0.72 -13.48
N LEU A 18 2.57 0.56 -12.17
CA LEU A 18 3.52 1.41 -11.42
C LEU A 18 4.94 1.33 -12.00
N LYS A 19 5.39 0.13 -12.38
CA LYS A 19 6.70 -0.08 -13.03
C LYS A 19 6.80 0.63 -14.38
N ALA A 20 5.69 0.73 -15.12
CA ALA A 20 5.59 1.36 -16.42
C ALA A 20 5.40 2.89 -16.35
N CYS A 21 5.00 3.45 -15.20
CA CYS A 21 4.87 4.89 -14.99
C CYS A 21 6.20 5.62 -15.25
N LYS A 22 6.10 6.91 -15.58
CA LYS A 22 7.28 7.78 -15.72
C LYS A 22 8.03 7.81 -14.39
N ASN A 23 9.35 7.59 -14.43
CA ASN A 23 10.19 7.43 -13.23
C ASN A 23 9.70 6.34 -12.26
N GLN A 24 8.86 5.42 -12.76
CA GLN A 24 8.23 4.35 -12.00
C GLN A 24 7.48 4.86 -10.76
N THR A 25 6.92 6.07 -10.85
CA THR A 25 6.32 6.81 -9.74
C THR A 25 4.90 7.21 -10.08
N GLU A 26 3.98 7.04 -9.13
CA GLU A 26 2.57 7.42 -9.27
C GLU A 26 2.00 7.98 -7.96
N PRO A 27 1.10 8.99 -8.01
CA PRO A 27 0.30 9.39 -6.86
C PRO A 27 -0.61 8.26 -6.37
N TRP A 28 -0.62 8.02 -5.07
CA TRP A 28 -1.53 7.07 -4.43
C TRP A 28 -2.85 7.74 -4.03
N ASP A 29 -3.67 8.05 -5.04
CA ASP A 29 -4.92 8.77 -4.89
C ASP A 29 -6.09 7.93 -4.34
N GLY A 30 -7.27 8.54 -4.22
CA GLY A 30 -8.52 7.80 -4.05
C GLY A 30 -8.78 7.25 -2.65
N ILE A 31 -7.92 7.55 -1.67
CA ILE A 31 -8.13 7.16 -0.28
C ILE A 31 -9.30 7.95 0.31
N ARG A 32 -10.39 7.25 0.63
CA ARG A 32 -11.63 7.82 1.23
C ARG A 32 -11.96 7.25 2.62
N ASN A 33 -10.96 6.65 3.26
CA ASN A 33 -11.05 6.19 4.65
C ASN A 33 -10.22 7.12 5.55
N TYR A 34 -10.84 7.67 6.60
CA TYR A 34 -10.17 8.62 7.50
C TYR A 34 -8.96 8.05 8.23
N GLN A 35 -9.00 6.77 8.63
CA GLN A 35 -7.87 6.14 9.32
C GLN A 35 -6.71 5.93 8.36
N ALA A 36 -6.96 5.41 7.15
CA ALA A 36 -5.95 5.27 6.10
C ALA A 36 -5.32 6.62 5.72
N ARG A 37 -6.15 7.67 5.59
CA ARG A 37 -5.69 9.04 5.36
C ARG A 37 -4.79 9.53 6.49
N ASN A 38 -5.17 9.30 7.75
CA ASN A 38 -4.38 9.74 8.90
C ASN A 38 -3.04 9.02 8.96
N PHE A 39 -2.95 7.73 8.63
CA PHE A 39 -1.67 7.03 8.51
C PHE A 39 -0.73 7.72 7.51
N MET A 40 -1.23 8.07 6.32
CA MET A 40 -0.42 8.80 5.34
C MET A 40 0.03 10.17 5.86
N ARG A 41 -0.89 10.92 6.48
CA ARG A 41 -0.64 12.29 6.96
C ARG A 41 0.35 12.35 8.12
N ASP A 42 0.14 11.51 9.11
CA ASP A 42 0.75 11.65 10.43
C ASP A 42 2.02 10.80 10.55
N GLU A 43 2.11 9.71 9.79
CA GLU A 43 3.09 8.67 10.04
C GLU A 43 4.01 8.32 8.86
N MET A 44 3.55 8.40 7.62
CA MET A 44 4.38 8.09 6.45
C MET A 44 5.45 9.14 6.22
N LYS A 45 6.66 8.69 5.93
CA LYS A 45 7.82 9.52 5.61
C LYS A 45 8.49 9.07 4.31
N VAL A 46 9.13 10.01 3.63
CA VAL A 46 9.95 9.68 2.44
C VAL A 46 11.00 8.65 2.82
N GLY A 47 11.12 7.61 1.99
CA GLY A 47 12.01 6.48 2.22
C GLY A 47 11.34 5.28 2.90
N ASP A 48 10.15 5.43 3.49
CA ASP A 48 9.38 4.30 4.00
C ASP A 48 9.03 3.32 2.87
N LEU A 49 9.01 2.02 3.20
CA LEU A 49 8.77 0.95 2.24
C LEU A 49 7.32 0.45 2.31
N VAL A 50 6.84 0.00 1.15
CA VAL A 50 5.45 -0.37 0.92
C VAL A 50 5.39 -1.76 0.29
N LEU A 51 4.68 -2.69 0.94
CA LEU A 51 4.20 -3.91 0.32
C LEU A 51 3.02 -3.54 -0.59
N PHE A 52 3.22 -3.63 -1.91
CA PHE A 52 2.17 -3.38 -2.90
C PHE A 52 1.25 -4.60 -2.98
N TYR A 53 0.05 -4.47 -2.42
CA TYR A 53 -0.89 -5.56 -2.28
C TYR A 53 -1.98 -5.50 -3.36
N HIS A 54 -2.10 -6.55 -4.17
CA HIS A 54 -3.21 -6.72 -5.10
C HIS A 54 -4.45 -7.22 -4.34
N SER A 55 -5.45 -6.34 -4.24
CA SER A 55 -6.76 -6.63 -3.68
C SER A 55 -7.81 -6.90 -4.75
N ASN A 56 -8.96 -7.45 -4.35
CA ASN A 56 -10.09 -7.75 -5.24
C ASN A 56 -9.71 -8.60 -6.49
N THR A 57 -8.69 -9.43 -6.36
CA THR A 57 -8.21 -10.35 -7.41
C THR A 57 -8.09 -11.77 -6.88
N LYS A 58 -7.78 -12.74 -7.74
CA LYS A 58 -7.61 -14.16 -7.39
C LYS A 58 -6.30 -14.73 -7.96
N PRO A 59 -5.34 -15.12 -7.10
CA PRO A 59 -5.30 -14.91 -5.66
C PRO A 59 -4.94 -13.44 -5.29
N PRO A 60 -5.53 -12.85 -4.24
CA PRO A 60 -5.03 -11.59 -3.69
C PRO A 60 -3.70 -11.83 -2.96
N GLY A 61 -2.86 -10.81 -2.83
CA GLY A 61 -1.51 -11.00 -2.30
C GLY A 61 -0.59 -9.81 -2.52
N VAL A 62 0.68 -9.97 -2.16
CA VAL A 62 1.73 -8.96 -2.33
C VAL A 62 2.52 -9.25 -3.61
N ALA A 63 2.60 -8.25 -4.49
CA ALA A 63 3.29 -8.33 -5.77
C ALA A 63 4.75 -7.86 -5.71
N GLY A 64 5.09 -6.97 -4.77
CA GLY A 64 6.42 -6.42 -4.64
C GLY A 64 6.51 -5.24 -3.68
N ILE A 65 7.63 -4.53 -3.78
CA ILE A 65 8.00 -3.40 -2.93
C ILE A 65 7.94 -2.10 -3.71
N ALA A 66 7.31 -1.10 -3.10
CA ALA A 66 7.40 0.30 -3.47
C ALA A 66 7.99 1.12 -2.31
N ARG A 67 8.26 2.40 -2.55
CA ARG A 67 8.80 3.37 -1.58
C ARG A 67 7.99 4.66 -1.61
N ILE A 68 7.78 5.28 -0.46
CA ILE A 68 7.25 6.65 -0.38
C ILE A 68 8.33 7.62 -0.88
N VAL A 69 8.02 8.39 -1.94
CA VAL A 69 8.92 9.42 -2.50
C VAL A 69 8.39 10.84 -2.30
N LYS A 70 7.15 10.99 -1.84
CA LYS A 70 6.58 12.28 -1.41
C LYS A 70 5.61 12.08 -0.26
N GLU A 71 5.78 12.87 0.80
CA GLU A 71 4.86 12.88 1.95
C GLU A 71 3.47 13.41 1.58
N ALA A 72 2.50 13.22 2.48
CA ALA A 72 1.10 13.50 2.21
C ALA A 72 0.83 14.93 1.74
N TYR A 73 0.04 15.06 0.68
CA TYR A 73 -0.42 16.32 0.11
C TYR A 73 -1.87 16.18 -0.37
N PRO A 74 -2.58 17.30 -0.64
CA PRO A 74 -3.98 17.26 -1.05
C PRO A 74 -4.25 16.36 -2.26
N ASP A 75 -5.22 15.46 -2.12
CA ASP A 75 -5.72 14.64 -3.22
C ASP A 75 -6.69 15.47 -4.08
N HIS A 76 -6.15 16.04 -5.16
CA HIS A 76 -6.91 16.87 -6.10
C HIS A 76 -7.99 16.10 -6.86
N THR A 77 -7.92 14.76 -6.93
CA THR A 77 -8.99 13.95 -7.54
C THR A 77 -10.30 14.05 -6.76
N SER A 78 -10.26 14.50 -5.51
CA SER A 78 -11.46 14.77 -4.71
C SER A 78 -12.22 16.04 -5.13
N TRP A 79 -11.62 16.91 -5.95
CA TRP A 79 -12.21 18.18 -6.37
C TRP A 79 -12.81 18.15 -7.78
N ASP A 80 -12.48 17.12 -8.58
CA ASP A 80 -13.00 16.96 -9.94
C ASP A 80 -14.36 16.24 -9.93
N PRO A 81 -15.47 16.88 -10.35
CA PRO A 81 -16.78 16.25 -10.40
C PRO A 81 -16.88 15.03 -11.32
N LYS A 82 -15.91 14.83 -12.23
CA LYS A 82 -15.83 13.65 -13.11
C LYS A 82 -15.05 12.49 -12.49
N SER A 83 -14.31 12.75 -11.42
CA SER A 83 -13.56 11.72 -10.71
C SER A 83 -14.51 10.77 -9.99
N LYS A 84 -14.19 9.47 -10.04
CA LYS A 84 -14.88 8.44 -9.22
C LYS A 84 -14.71 8.66 -7.72
N TYR A 85 -13.78 9.53 -7.31
CA TYR A 85 -13.46 9.85 -5.94
C TYR A 85 -13.83 11.28 -5.54
N PHE A 86 -14.68 11.95 -6.31
CA PHE A 86 -15.18 13.29 -6.01
C PHE A 86 -15.81 13.38 -4.61
N ASP A 87 -15.52 14.46 -3.90
CA ASP A 87 -16.16 14.80 -2.63
C ASP A 87 -16.50 16.30 -2.65
N GLU A 88 -17.79 16.62 -2.76
CA GLU A 88 -18.31 17.99 -2.85
C GLU A 88 -17.90 18.90 -1.69
N LYS A 89 -17.47 18.33 -0.56
CA LYS A 89 -17.06 19.05 0.65
C LYS A 89 -15.54 19.15 0.78
N SER A 90 -14.77 18.61 -0.17
CA SER A 90 -13.33 18.77 -0.27
C SER A 90 -13.02 19.91 -1.25
N SER A 91 -12.13 20.82 -0.89
CA SER A 91 -11.69 21.92 -1.76
C SER A 91 -10.19 22.17 -1.60
N ALA A 92 -9.61 23.03 -2.46
CA ALA A 92 -8.22 23.43 -2.36
C ALA A 92 -7.90 24.13 -1.02
N ASP A 93 -8.82 24.97 -0.54
CA ASP A 93 -8.66 25.68 0.74
C ASP A 93 -8.96 24.79 1.96
N ASN A 94 -9.71 23.71 1.78
CA ASN A 94 -10.07 22.76 2.83
C ASN A 94 -9.97 21.30 2.34
N PRO A 95 -8.76 20.79 2.11
CA PRO A 95 -8.56 19.44 1.59
C PRO A 95 -8.95 18.39 2.63
N ARG A 96 -9.99 17.61 2.36
CA ARG A 96 -10.40 16.51 3.25
C ARG A 96 -9.60 15.24 3.05
N TRP A 97 -9.08 15.06 1.84
CA TRP A 97 -8.38 13.87 1.38
C TRP A 97 -6.95 14.19 0.98
N LEU A 98 -6.08 13.22 1.23
CA LEU A 98 -4.65 13.34 1.03
C LEU A 98 -4.18 12.11 0.25
N MET A 99 -3.07 12.28 -0.47
CA MET A 99 -2.34 11.23 -1.17
C MET A 99 -0.84 11.42 -0.97
N VAL A 100 -0.07 10.39 -1.26
CA VAL A 100 1.40 10.34 -1.26
C VAL A 100 1.87 9.96 -2.66
N ASP A 101 3.15 10.15 -2.99
CA ASP A 101 3.71 9.53 -4.20
C ASP A 101 4.47 8.27 -3.80
N VAL A 102 4.24 7.18 -4.54
CA VAL A 102 5.00 5.94 -4.38
C VAL A 102 5.83 5.67 -5.62
N GLN A 103 7.01 5.09 -5.43
CA GLN A 103 7.90 4.66 -6.49
C GLN A 103 8.13 3.15 -6.42
N TRP A 104 8.13 2.48 -7.56
CA TRP A 104 8.52 1.08 -7.69
C TRP A 104 9.96 0.84 -7.18
N VAL A 105 10.19 -0.25 -6.45
CA VAL A 105 11.53 -0.59 -5.92
C VAL A 105 11.99 -1.98 -6.39
N ALA A 106 11.22 -3.01 -6.06
CA ALA A 106 11.59 -4.39 -6.33
C ALA A 106 10.36 -5.25 -6.56
N GLU A 107 10.43 -6.12 -7.55
CA GLU A 107 9.42 -7.15 -7.78
C GLU A 107 9.74 -8.39 -6.95
N PHE A 108 8.71 -9.07 -6.45
CA PHE A 108 8.87 -10.35 -5.81
C PHE A 108 8.96 -11.45 -6.87
N PRO A 109 10.08 -12.21 -6.95
CA PRO A 109 10.14 -13.40 -7.79
C PRO A 109 9.00 -14.39 -7.51
N ASN A 110 8.56 -14.47 -6.26
CA ASN A 110 7.43 -15.29 -5.85
C ASN A 110 6.28 -14.39 -5.39
N TYR A 111 5.16 -14.39 -6.11
CA TYR A 111 3.97 -13.69 -5.65
C TYR A 111 3.51 -14.27 -4.31
N VAL A 112 3.39 -13.43 -3.28
CA VAL A 112 3.03 -13.88 -1.92
C VAL A 112 1.53 -13.76 -1.75
N SER A 113 0.81 -14.87 -1.90
CA SER A 113 -0.65 -14.87 -1.81
C SER A 113 -1.15 -14.61 -0.39
N LEU A 114 -2.40 -14.18 -0.25
CA LEU A 114 -3.06 -14.06 1.05
C LEU A 114 -3.10 -15.39 1.80
N ASP A 115 -3.11 -16.52 1.10
CA ASP A 115 -3.11 -17.84 1.74
C ASP A 115 -1.71 -18.17 2.28
N ASP A 116 -0.63 -17.79 1.59
CA ASP A 116 0.74 -17.86 2.14
C ASP A 116 0.88 -16.98 3.38
N LEU A 117 0.37 -15.73 3.32
CA LEU A 117 0.37 -14.83 4.48
C LEU A 117 -0.42 -15.40 5.66
N LYS A 118 -1.54 -16.08 5.39
CA LYS A 118 -2.37 -16.68 6.44
C LYS A 118 -1.70 -17.86 7.11
N ALA A 119 -1.06 -18.73 6.32
CA ALA A 119 -0.34 -19.89 6.83
C ALA A 119 0.72 -19.47 7.86
N ASP A 120 1.40 -18.36 7.62
CA ASP A 120 2.41 -17.81 8.52
C ASP A 120 1.84 -16.93 9.65
N SER A 121 0.54 -16.62 9.64
CA SER A 121 -0.12 -15.75 10.63
C SER A 121 -0.90 -16.47 11.73
N GLU A 122 -0.77 -17.80 11.80
CA GLU A 122 -1.28 -18.58 12.93
C GLU A 122 -0.68 -18.09 14.26
N GLU A 123 -1.34 -18.36 15.38
CA GLU A 123 -0.91 -17.91 16.71
C GLU A 123 0.53 -18.35 17.01
N GLY A 124 1.39 -17.38 17.35
CA GLY A 124 2.83 -17.61 17.56
C GLY A 124 3.66 -17.76 16.28
N GLY A 125 3.05 -17.67 15.10
CA GLY A 125 3.70 -17.68 13.79
C GLY A 125 4.46 -16.38 13.47
N PRO A 126 5.30 -16.38 12.43
CA PRO A 126 6.14 -15.24 12.09
C PRO A 126 5.35 -14.02 11.60
N LEU A 127 4.10 -14.19 11.14
CA LEU A 127 3.16 -13.14 10.77
C LEU A 127 1.99 -12.99 11.75
N ASP A 128 2.10 -13.52 12.97
CA ASP A 128 1.05 -13.40 13.98
C ASP A 128 0.74 -11.92 14.25
N GLY A 129 -0.56 -11.60 14.16
CA GLY A 129 -1.07 -10.26 14.33
C GLY A 129 -1.02 -9.38 13.06
N LEU A 130 -0.52 -9.87 11.92
CA LEU A 130 -0.52 -9.13 10.65
C LEU A 130 -1.94 -8.66 10.27
N LEU A 131 -2.13 -7.35 10.10
CA LEU A 131 -3.46 -6.75 9.98
C LEU A 131 -4.26 -7.19 8.74
N VAL A 132 -3.58 -7.58 7.65
CA VAL A 132 -4.25 -7.97 6.40
C VAL A 132 -4.89 -9.37 6.49
N THR A 133 -4.40 -10.25 7.37
CA THR A 133 -4.92 -11.61 7.54
C THR A 133 -6.10 -11.68 8.49
N ARG A 134 -6.31 -10.63 9.30
CA ARG A 134 -7.43 -10.54 10.25
C ARG A 134 -8.78 -10.45 9.52
N ARG A 135 -9.73 -11.29 9.93
CA ARG A 135 -11.11 -11.25 9.41
C ARG A 135 -11.72 -9.86 9.63
N GLY A 136 -12.35 -9.32 8.58
CA GLY A 136 -13.03 -8.02 8.62
C GLY A 136 -12.13 -6.80 8.47
N SER A 137 -10.81 -6.97 8.26
CA SER A 137 -9.90 -5.85 7.97
C SER A 137 -10.27 -5.19 6.64
N ARG A 138 -10.84 -3.98 6.72
CA ARG A 138 -11.27 -3.17 5.56
C ARG A 138 -10.36 -2.00 5.23
N LEU A 139 -9.25 -1.84 5.96
CA LEU A 139 -8.30 -0.76 5.69
C LEU A 139 -7.50 -1.07 4.42
N SER A 140 -7.38 -0.07 3.55
CA SER A 140 -6.58 -0.12 2.33
C SER A 140 -5.11 0.22 2.57
N ILE A 141 -4.81 0.89 3.69
CA ILE A 141 -3.46 1.23 4.14
C ILE A 141 -3.35 0.80 5.59
N THR A 142 -2.33 0.01 5.90
CA THR A 142 -2.04 -0.45 7.26
C THR A 142 -0.55 -0.40 7.55
N PRO A 143 -0.15 -0.04 8.80
CA PRO A 143 1.23 -0.21 9.22
C PRO A 143 1.61 -1.69 9.25
N VAL A 144 2.88 -1.97 9.00
CA VAL A 144 3.47 -3.30 9.02
C VAL A 144 4.66 -3.26 9.98
N GLU A 145 4.69 -4.18 10.93
CA GLU A 145 5.85 -4.34 11.80
C GLU A 145 7.05 -4.86 11.01
N GLU A 146 8.25 -4.45 11.39
CA GLU A 146 9.49 -4.83 10.70
C GLU A 146 9.61 -6.35 10.53
N LYS A 147 9.37 -7.13 11.59
CA LYS A 147 9.39 -8.60 11.52
C LYS A 147 8.46 -9.18 10.45
N HIS A 148 7.29 -8.57 10.25
CA HIS A 148 6.34 -9.01 9.23
C HIS A 148 6.82 -8.65 7.84
N PHE A 149 7.34 -7.43 7.66
CA PHE A 149 7.88 -6.98 6.39
C PHE A 149 9.05 -7.87 5.93
N LEU A 150 10.00 -8.16 6.82
CA LEU A 150 11.14 -9.03 6.55
C LEU A 150 10.69 -10.44 6.14
N ARG A 151 9.73 -11.02 6.87
CA ARG A 151 9.20 -12.34 6.53
C ARG A 151 8.50 -12.35 5.17
N ILE A 152 7.75 -11.31 4.84
CA ILE A 152 7.07 -11.21 3.54
C ILE A 152 8.08 -11.04 2.41
N CYS A 153 9.18 -10.32 2.62
CA CYS A 153 10.28 -10.25 1.66
C CYS A 153 10.92 -11.63 1.42
N GLU A 154 11.16 -12.39 2.48
CA GLU A 154 11.69 -13.76 2.40
C GLU A 154 10.74 -14.68 1.59
N LEU A 155 9.44 -14.67 1.89
CA LEU A 155 8.42 -15.39 1.12
C LEU A 155 8.42 -14.93 -0.35
N GLY A 156 8.57 -13.62 -0.56
CA GLY A 156 8.67 -13.00 -1.88
C GLY A 156 9.92 -13.38 -2.66
N GLY A 157 10.93 -13.98 -2.01
CA GLY A 157 12.19 -14.39 -2.62
C GLY A 157 13.21 -13.27 -2.77
N ILE A 158 13.14 -12.23 -1.93
CA ILE A 158 14.11 -11.13 -1.93
C ILE A 158 14.75 -10.92 -0.55
N ASP A 159 15.99 -10.41 -0.55
CA ASP A 159 16.67 -9.97 0.66
C ASP A 159 16.32 -8.50 0.97
N ALA A 160 15.64 -8.25 2.09
CA ALA A 160 15.25 -6.91 2.51
C ALA A 160 16.45 -5.98 2.74
N ALA A 161 17.66 -6.51 3.00
CA ALA A 161 18.87 -5.71 3.12
C ALA A 161 19.32 -5.06 1.79
N SER A 162 18.73 -5.46 0.66
CA SER A 162 19.03 -4.93 -0.68
C SER A 162 18.12 -3.79 -1.15
N LEU A 163 17.14 -3.37 -0.33
CA LEU A 163 16.08 -2.40 -0.65
C LEU A 163 16.42 -0.93 -0.32
#